data_AF-A0AAV2SQI2-F1
#
_entry.id   AF-A0AAV2SQI2-F1
#
_cell.length_a   1.000
_cell.length_b   1.000
_cell.length_c   1.000
_cell.angle_alpha   90.00
_cell.angle_beta   90.00
_cell.angle_gamma   90.00
#
_symmetry.space_group_name_H-M   'P 1'
#
loop_
_entity.id
_entity.type
_entity.pdbx_description
1 polymer ?
#
loop_
_entity_poly.entity_id
_entity_poly.type
_entity_poly.pdbx_seq_one_letter_code
_entity_poly.pdbx_strand_id
1 'polypeptide(L)'
;QNKATREEINSMVSSGSFDDLKKILLNRMKFGTAGLRGRMAAGYANMNDLVIIQTSQGFAKYILSSLPDATTKGVVIGHDSRHNSHRFARLAACAFLKCDIKVYLLGKICPTPFVAFSVRQLGAAAGIMVTASHNPKEDNGYKVYWDNGAQIIPPHDSGIQTCIEQNLTPWDDAWDIQKAVSDSRISDPLPV
;
A
#
# COMPACT_ATOMS: atom_id res chain seq x y z
N GLN A 1 -3.65 0.57 15.37
CA GLN A 1 -3.43 -0.88 15.14
C GLN A 1 -4.77 -1.59 14.91
N ASN A 2 -4.83 -2.50 13.94
CA ASN A 2 -6.03 -3.29 13.63
C ASN A 2 -6.35 -4.26 14.78
N LYS A 3 -7.60 -4.27 15.28
CA LYS A 3 -8.03 -5.14 16.39
C LYS A 3 -8.29 -6.57 15.91
N ALA A 4 -8.94 -6.74 14.76
CA ALA A 4 -9.32 -8.04 14.22
C ALA A 4 -8.10 -8.94 13.97
N THR A 5 -7.07 -8.43 13.29
CA THR A 5 -5.87 -9.24 13.02
C THR A 5 -5.07 -9.57 14.28
N ARG A 6 -5.18 -8.75 15.34
CA ARG A 6 -4.57 -9.05 16.64
C ARG A 6 -5.33 -10.15 17.38
N GLU A 7 -6.66 -10.10 17.33
CA GLU A 7 -7.54 -11.12 17.88
C GLU A 7 -7.32 -12.47 17.18
N GLU A 8 -7.13 -12.49 15.86
CA GLU A 8 -6.74 -13.71 15.13
C GLU A 8 -5.45 -14.34 15.68
N ILE A 9 -4.40 -13.54 15.88
CA ILE A 9 -3.13 -14.02 16.47
C ILE A 9 -3.35 -14.52 17.89
N ASN A 10 -4.03 -13.73 18.74
CA ASN A 10 -4.28 -14.10 20.13
C ASN A 10 -5.08 -15.40 20.22
N SER A 11 -6.09 -15.58 19.37
CA SER A 11 -6.88 -16.81 19.30
C SER A 11 -6.00 -18.02 18.96
N MET A 12 -5.15 -17.91 17.94
CA MET A 12 -4.24 -18.99 17.56
C MET A 12 -3.21 -19.32 18.65
N VAL A 13 -2.75 -18.31 19.40
CA VAL A 13 -1.86 -18.53 20.56
C VAL A 13 -2.61 -19.28 21.66
N SER A 14 -3.82 -18.84 22.01
CA SER A 14 -4.64 -19.47 23.05
C SER A 14 -5.07 -20.89 22.71
N SER A 15 -5.28 -21.21 21.43
CA SER A 15 -5.61 -22.56 20.97
C SER A 15 -4.39 -23.46 20.73
N GLY A 16 -3.16 -22.97 20.91
CA GLY A 16 -1.95 -23.74 20.66
C GLY A 16 -1.69 -24.04 19.18
N SER A 17 -2.26 -23.27 18.25
CA SER A 17 -2.16 -23.44 16.80
C SER A 17 -0.81 -22.94 16.25
N PHE A 18 0.30 -23.42 16.81
CA PHE A 18 1.64 -22.90 16.55
C PHE A 18 2.12 -23.12 15.12
N ASP A 19 1.71 -24.20 14.45
CA ASP A 19 2.11 -24.43 13.07
C ASP A 19 1.43 -23.45 12.10
N ASP A 20 0.21 -23.03 12.37
CA ASP A 20 -0.45 -21.97 11.59
C ASP A 20 0.17 -20.60 11.89
N LEU A 21 0.52 -20.32 13.14
CA LEU A 21 1.30 -19.14 13.50
C LEU A 21 2.64 -19.08 12.77
N LYS A 22 3.38 -20.21 12.69
CA LYS A 22 4.65 -20.27 11.95
C LYS A 22 4.44 -19.92 10.47
N LYS A 23 3.39 -20.47 9.83
CA LYS A 23 3.10 -20.19 8.41
C LYS A 23 2.93 -18.69 8.17
N ILE A 24 2.20 -17.99 9.04
CA ILE A 24 1.85 -16.58 8.82
C ILE A 24 2.82 -15.57 9.43
N LEU A 25 3.62 -15.94 10.45
CA LEU A 25 4.54 -15.03 11.14
C LEU A 25 6.02 -15.23 10.77
N LEU A 26 6.43 -16.41 10.31
CA LEU A 26 7.83 -16.64 9.91
C LEU A 26 8.08 -16.43 8.42
N ASN A 27 7.01 -16.23 7.63
CA ASN A 27 7.09 -15.91 6.22
C ASN A 27 6.49 -14.53 5.96
N ARG A 28 7.10 -13.79 5.03
CA ARG A 28 6.63 -12.49 4.58
C ARG A 28 6.27 -12.54 3.11
N MET A 29 5.20 -11.82 2.74
CA MET A 29 4.87 -11.60 1.34
C MET A 29 6.01 -10.90 0.60
N LYS A 30 6.43 -11.45 -0.54
CA LYS A 30 7.44 -10.83 -1.39
C LYS A 30 6.77 -9.88 -2.39
N PHE A 31 7.29 -8.67 -2.46
CA PHE A 31 6.91 -7.69 -3.46
C PHE A 31 7.56 -8.04 -4.80
N GLY A 32 6.79 -7.96 -5.88
CA GLY A 32 7.27 -8.24 -7.24
C GLY A 32 6.64 -7.28 -8.27
N THR A 33 6.82 -7.58 -9.56
CA THR A 33 6.26 -6.77 -10.65
C THR A 33 4.75 -6.58 -10.56
N ALA A 34 4.01 -7.59 -10.10
CA ALA A 34 2.56 -7.54 -9.88
C ALA A 34 2.17 -6.86 -8.55
N GLY A 35 3.15 -6.37 -7.78
CA GLY A 35 2.98 -5.84 -6.44
C GLY A 35 2.75 -6.94 -5.41
N LEU A 36 1.85 -6.68 -4.44
CA LEU A 36 1.39 -7.68 -3.46
C LEU A 36 -0.01 -8.15 -3.77
N ARG A 37 -0.27 -9.44 -3.52
CA ARG A 37 -1.61 -10.01 -3.55
C ARG A 37 -1.71 -11.19 -2.61
N GLY A 38 -2.79 -11.26 -1.85
CA GLY A 38 -3.06 -12.39 -0.98
C GLY A 38 -4.32 -12.21 -0.15
N ARG A 39 -4.64 -13.25 0.62
CA ARG A 39 -5.76 -13.25 1.55
C ARG A 39 -5.62 -12.15 2.58
N MET A 40 -6.72 -11.49 2.91
CA MET A 40 -6.78 -10.60 4.07
C MET A 40 -6.85 -11.42 5.35
N ALA A 41 -5.78 -11.40 6.14
CA ALA A 41 -5.67 -12.11 7.42
C ALA A 41 -4.47 -11.57 8.22
N ALA A 42 -4.32 -12.02 9.46
CA ALA A 42 -3.17 -11.71 10.30
C ALA A 42 -1.84 -12.29 9.79
N GLY A 43 -0.74 -11.71 10.27
CA GLY A 43 0.63 -12.14 9.97
C GLY A 43 1.26 -11.50 8.73
N TYR A 44 2.56 -11.68 8.56
CA TYR A 44 3.35 -11.05 7.49
C TYR A 44 3.18 -11.74 6.14
N ALA A 45 2.64 -12.97 6.11
CA ALA A 45 2.36 -13.73 4.90
C ALA A 45 1.03 -13.35 4.23
N ASN A 46 0.25 -12.44 4.82
CA ASN A 46 -1.10 -12.08 4.39
C ASN A 46 -1.26 -10.56 4.21
N MET A 47 -2.28 -10.16 3.46
CA MET A 47 -2.63 -8.74 3.32
C MET A 47 -3.29 -8.22 4.58
N ASN A 48 -2.74 -7.17 5.18
CA ASN A 48 -3.34 -6.47 6.32
C ASN A 48 -2.74 -5.06 6.45
N ASP A 49 -3.27 -4.28 7.40
CA ASP A 49 -2.81 -2.93 7.69
C ASP A 49 -1.29 -2.81 7.84
N LEU A 50 -0.65 -3.74 8.55
CA LEU A 50 0.78 -3.67 8.83
C LEU A 50 1.61 -3.86 7.55
N VAL A 51 1.23 -4.86 6.74
CA VAL A 51 1.90 -5.11 5.45
C VAL A 51 1.73 -3.91 4.52
N ILE A 52 0.54 -3.32 4.44
CA ILE A 52 0.30 -2.10 3.65
C ILE A 52 1.20 -0.95 4.12
N ILE A 53 1.23 -0.69 5.42
CA ILE A 53 2.09 0.36 6.01
C ILE A 53 3.55 0.13 5.62
N GLN A 54 4.09 -1.06 5.90
CA GLN A 54 5.50 -1.38 5.63
C GLN A 54 5.83 -1.29 4.14
N THR A 55 4.93 -1.78 3.29
CA THR A 55 5.07 -1.69 1.83
C THR A 55 5.12 -0.23 1.35
N SER A 56 4.20 0.62 1.83
CA SER A 56 4.17 2.02 1.44
C SER A 56 5.34 2.83 2.00
N GLN A 57 5.84 2.50 3.19
CA GLN A 57 7.05 3.11 3.76
C GLN A 57 8.28 2.81 2.89
N GLY A 58 8.49 1.54 2.55
CA GLY A 58 9.57 1.15 1.65
C GLY A 58 9.42 1.80 0.29
N PHE A 59 8.20 1.85 -0.24
CA PHE A 59 7.95 2.46 -1.55
C PHE A 59 8.22 3.98 -1.56
N ALA A 60 7.82 4.70 -0.50
CA ALA A 60 8.12 6.12 -0.34
C ALA A 60 9.64 6.39 -0.32
N LYS A 61 10.41 5.58 0.41
CA LYS A 61 11.88 5.68 0.43
C LYS A 61 12.49 5.39 -0.94
N TYR A 62 12.00 4.37 -1.63
CA TYR A 62 12.48 4.03 -2.97
C TYR A 62 12.23 5.17 -3.97
N ILE A 63 11.02 5.74 -3.98
CA ILE A 63 10.67 6.89 -4.81
C ILE A 63 11.59 8.09 -4.54
N LEU A 64 11.80 8.48 -3.28
CA LEU A 64 12.68 9.60 -2.93
C LEU A 64 14.12 9.39 -3.39
N SER A 65 14.62 8.16 -3.31
CA SER A 65 15.97 7.83 -3.77
C SER A 65 16.12 7.78 -5.28
N SER A 66 15.02 7.50 -6.00
CA SER A 66 15.03 7.28 -7.45
C SER A 66 14.63 8.52 -8.25
N LEU A 67 13.82 9.41 -7.68
CA LEU A 67 13.21 10.56 -8.36
C LEU A 67 13.41 11.84 -7.52
N PRO A 68 14.33 12.74 -7.92
CA PRO A 68 14.64 13.95 -7.17
C PRO A 68 13.46 14.91 -6.97
N ASP A 69 12.49 14.89 -7.88
CA ASP A 69 11.31 15.75 -7.87
C ASP A 69 10.05 15.05 -7.32
N ALA A 70 10.21 13.90 -6.66
CA ALA A 70 9.11 13.09 -6.15
C ALA A 70 8.16 13.82 -5.20
N THR A 71 8.68 14.67 -4.32
CA THR A 71 7.85 15.43 -3.35
C THR A 71 6.92 16.40 -4.07
N THR A 72 7.43 17.08 -5.09
CA THR A 72 6.69 18.01 -5.95
C THR A 72 5.75 17.29 -6.90
N LYS A 73 6.12 16.12 -7.44
CA LYS A 73 5.28 15.34 -8.36
C LYS A 73 4.18 14.57 -7.66
N GLY A 74 4.43 14.05 -6.47
CA GLY A 74 3.46 13.32 -5.66
C GLY A 74 3.17 11.90 -6.14
N VAL A 75 2.26 11.22 -5.47
CA VAL A 75 1.79 9.88 -5.84
C VAL A 75 0.27 9.83 -6.00
N VAL A 76 -0.20 9.09 -6.99
CA VAL A 76 -1.62 8.80 -7.16
C VAL A 76 -1.97 7.52 -6.41
N ILE A 77 -3.06 7.51 -5.65
CA ILE A 77 -3.55 6.33 -4.94
C ILE A 77 -5.02 6.15 -5.25
N GLY A 78 -5.38 4.98 -5.78
CA GLY A 78 -6.75 4.57 -6.03
C GLY A 78 -7.06 3.20 -5.42
N HIS A 79 -8.34 2.86 -5.38
CA HIS A 79 -8.78 1.60 -4.79
C HIS A 79 -10.06 1.07 -5.46
N ASP A 80 -10.24 -0.25 -5.41
CA ASP A 80 -11.46 -0.91 -5.87
C ASP A 80 -12.51 -1.07 -4.76
N SER A 81 -13.58 -1.83 -5.02
CA SER A 81 -14.70 -2.06 -4.13
C SER A 81 -14.50 -3.18 -3.09
N ARG A 82 -13.31 -3.80 -2.99
CA ARG A 82 -13.07 -4.89 -2.04
C ARG A 82 -13.10 -4.39 -0.60
N HIS A 83 -13.36 -5.30 0.32
CA HIS A 83 -13.22 -5.02 1.75
C HIS A 83 -11.82 -4.49 2.06
N ASN A 84 -11.76 -3.51 2.95
CA ASN A 84 -10.54 -2.80 3.36
C ASN A 84 -9.80 -2.01 2.27
N SER A 85 -10.16 -2.08 0.98
CA SER A 85 -9.43 -1.35 -0.08
C SER A 85 -9.31 0.15 0.18
N HIS A 86 -10.41 0.79 0.58
CA HIS A 86 -10.42 2.21 0.96
C HIS A 86 -9.54 2.50 2.19
N ARG A 87 -9.56 1.60 3.20
CA ARG A 87 -8.72 1.73 4.40
C ARG A 87 -7.23 1.59 4.06
N PHE A 88 -6.88 0.61 3.23
CA PHE A 88 -5.51 0.36 2.78
C PHE A 88 -4.98 1.52 1.93
N ALA A 89 -5.81 2.12 1.08
CA ALA A 89 -5.42 3.31 0.32
C ALA A 89 -5.07 4.49 1.24
N ARG A 90 -5.85 4.71 2.32
CA ARG A 90 -5.54 5.74 3.32
C ARG A 90 -4.28 5.44 4.13
N LEU A 91 -4.07 4.18 4.53
CA LEU A 91 -2.83 3.77 5.20
C LEU A 91 -1.61 3.99 4.31
N ALA A 92 -1.74 3.66 3.02
CA ALA A 92 -0.68 3.90 2.05
C ALA A 92 -0.38 5.41 1.95
N ALA A 93 -1.40 6.25 1.83
CA ALA A 93 -1.26 7.71 1.78
C ALA A 93 -0.47 8.29 2.97
N CYS A 94 -0.72 7.80 4.19
CA CYS A 94 -0.03 8.28 5.39
C CYS A 94 1.50 8.12 5.31
N ALA A 95 2.00 7.04 4.69
CA ALA A 95 3.44 6.84 4.53
C ALA A 95 4.08 7.89 3.60
N PHE A 96 3.42 8.22 2.48
CA PHE A 96 3.90 9.25 1.55
C PHE A 96 3.88 10.64 2.17
N LEU A 97 2.80 10.98 2.89
CA LEU A 97 2.69 12.25 3.61
C LEU A 97 3.77 12.42 4.68
N LYS A 98 4.16 11.34 5.36
CA LYS A 98 5.26 11.36 6.35
C LYS A 98 6.63 11.66 5.70
N CYS A 99 6.76 11.42 4.40
CA CYS A 99 7.95 11.70 3.59
C CYS A 99 7.84 13.01 2.80
N ASP A 100 6.87 13.88 3.12
CA ASP A 100 6.59 15.12 2.41
C ASP A 100 6.24 14.96 0.93
N ILE A 101 5.80 13.77 0.54
CA ILE A 101 5.28 13.48 -0.80
C ILE A 101 3.80 13.80 -0.81
N LYS A 102 3.38 14.72 -1.67
CA LYS A 102 1.95 15.03 -1.86
C LYS A 102 1.20 13.81 -2.42
N VAL A 103 -0.08 13.68 -2.08
CA VAL A 103 -0.87 12.51 -2.44
C VAL A 103 -2.14 12.93 -3.19
N TYR A 104 -2.33 12.35 -4.37
CA TYR A 104 -3.58 12.40 -5.12
C TYR A 104 -4.40 11.16 -4.78
N LEU A 105 -5.26 11.26 -3.76
CA LEU A 105 -6.09 10.14 -3.32
C LEU A 105 -7.42 10.19 -4.07
N LEU A 106 -7.64 9.24 -4.98
CA LEU A 106 -8.92 9.06 -5.67
C LEU A 106 -9.95 8.60 -4.63
N GLY A 107 -10.81 9.52 -4.17
CA GLY A 107 -11.65 9.34 -2.99
C GLY A 107 -12.87 8.45 -3.19
N LYS A 108 -13.17 8.10 -4.45
CA LYS A 108 -14.24 7.18 -4.85
C LYS A 108 -13.62 5.90 -5.43
N ILE A 109 -14.39 4.81 -5.39
CA ILE A 109 -14.04 3.55 -6.07
C ILE A 109 -13.73 3.85 -7.53
N CYS A 110 -12.56 3.41 -8.01
CA CYS A 110 -12.13 3.67 -9.38
C CYS A 110 -11.66 2.40 -10.10
N PRO A 111 -11.87 2.30 -11.43
CA PRO A 111 -11.22 1.26 -12.23
C PRO A 111 -9.69 1.39 -12.18
N THR A 112 -8.98 0.27 -12.21
CA THR A 112 -7.50 0.24 -12.27
C THR A 112 -6.87 1.21 -13.29
N PRO A 113 -7.36 1.34 -14.55
CA PRO A 113 -6.73 2.25 -15.51
C PRO A 113 -6.81 3.72 -15.12
N PHE A 114 -7.69 4.14 -14.20
CA PHE A 114 -7.76 5.54 -13.76
C PHE A 114 -6.50 5.96 -13.00
N VAL A 115 -5.90 5.06 -12.22
CA VAL A 115 -4.64 5.35 -11.53
C VAL A 115 -3.53 5.58 -12.56
N ALA A 116 -3.34 4.65 -13.49
CA ALA A 116 -2.34 4.76 -14.55
C ALA A 116 -2.52 6.03 -15.42
N PHE A 117 -3.76 6.33 -15.80
CA PHE A 117 -4.10 7.55 -16.54
C PHE A 117 -3.76 8.81 -15.73
N SER A 118 -4.17 8.86 -14.46
CA SER A 118 -3.98 10.01 -13.58
C SER A 118 -2.50 10.27 -13.29
N VAL A 119 -1.68 9.23 -13.19
CA VAL A 119 -0.22 9.38 -13.04
C VAL A 119 0.36 10.22 -14.17
N ARG A 120 0.04 9.86 -15.43
CA ARG A 120 0.51 10.62 -16.58
C ARG A 120 -0.11 12.01 -16.66
N GLN A 121 -1.41 12.11 -16.40
CA GLN A 121 -2.15 13.36 -16.51
C GLN A 121 -1.69 14.42 -15.50
N LEU A 122 -1.32 14.00 -14.28
CA LEU A 122 -0.89 14.88 -13.19
C LEU A 122 0.63 15.03 -13.14
N GLY A 123 1.39 14.29 -13.96
CA GLY A 123 2.85 14.23 -13.89
C GLY A 123 3.34 13.67 -12.55
N ALA A 124 2.60 12.72 -11.96
CA ALA A 124 2.94 12.14 -10.67
C ALA A 124 4.16 11.21 -10.76
N ALA A 125 4.87 11.05 -9.65
CA ALA A 125 6.07 10.21 -9.57
C ALA A 125 5.73 8.71 -9.67
N ALA A 126 4.55 8.32 -9.18
CA ALA A 126 4.08 6.95 -9.22
C ALA A 126 2.58 6.86 -8.94
N GLY A 127 2.01 5.67 -9.16
CA GLY A 127 0.63 5.32 -8.85
C GLY A 127 0.54 4.04 -8.02
N ILE A 128 -0.47 3.96 -7.16
CA ILE A 128 -0.82 2.77 -6.39
C ILE A 128 -2.29 2.44 -6.64
N MET A 129 -2.56 1.19 -7.02
CA MET A 129 -3.92 0.67 -7.07
C MET A 129 -4.09 -0.42 -6.03
N VAL A 130 -4.95 -0.19 -5.04
CA VAL A 130 -5.33 -1.19 -4.04
C VAL A 130 -6.41 -2.08 -4.64
N THR A 131 -6.02 -3.29 -5.04
CA THR A 131 -6.89 -4.28 -5.69
C THR A 131 -6.23 -5.65 -5.78
N ALA A 132 -7.02 -6.72 -5.63
CA ALA A 132 -6.62 -8.07 -6.06
C ALA A 132 -7.22 -8.46 -7.43
N SER A 133 -7.71 -7.51 -8.21
CA SER A 133 -8.24 -7.72 -9.55
C SER A 133 -9.45 -8.66 -9.57
N HIS A 134 -9.30 -9.88 -10.08
CA HIS A 134 -10.35 -10.90 -10.20
C HIS A 134 -10.29 -11.97 -9.10
N ASN A 135 -9.36 -11.85 -8.15
CA ASN A 135 -9.25 -12.81 -7.05
C ASN A 135 -10.51 -12.86 -6.17
N PRO A 136 -10.68 -13.92 -5.36
CA PRO A 136 -11.77 -14.02 -4.39
C PRO A 136 -11.93 -12.76 -3.52
N LYS A 137 -13.13 -12.51 -2.99
CA LYS A 137 -13.44 -11.29 -2.23
C LYS A 137 -12.63 -11.16 -0.93
N GLU A 138 -12.14 -12.28 -0.41
CA GLU A 138 -11.29 -12.38 0.77
C GLU A 138 -9.86 -11.90 0.50
N ASP A 139 -9.45 -11.76 -0.76
CA ASP A 139 -8.13 -11.28 -1.16
C ASP A 139 -8.13 -9.76 -1.38
N ASN A 140 -6.99 -9.15 -1.12
CA ASN A 140 -6.68 -7.79 -1.54
C ASN A 140 -5.25 -7.71 -2.11
N GLY A 141 -4.84 -6.54 -2.57
CA GLY A 141 -3.55 -6.36 -3.20
C GLY A 141 -3.10 -4.91 -3.28
N TYR A 142 -1.86 -4.74 -3.69
CA TYR A 142 -1.18 -3.45 -3.78
C TYR A 142 -0.38 -3.44 -5.07
N LYS A 143 -0.89 -2.81 -6.12
CA LYS A 143 -0.22 -2.70 -7.44
C LYS A 143 0.45 -1.35 -7.58
N VAL A 144 1.60 -1.31 -8.26
CA VAL A 144 2.36 -0.08 -8.46
C VAL A 144 2.53 0.23 -9.95
N TYR A 145 2.36 1.51 -10.27
CA TYR A 145 2.64 2.12 -11.56
C TYR A 145 3.76 3.14 -11.40
N TRP A 146 4.68 3.21 -12.35
CA TRP A 146 5.76 4.21 -12.34
C TRP A 146 5.33 5.53 -12.99
N ASP A 147 6.23 6.51 -13.11
CA ASP A 147 5.96 7.86 -13.62
C ASP A 147 5.41 7.91 -15.06
N ASN A 148 5.73 6.89 -15.86
CA ASN A 148 5.19 6.69 -17.21
C ASN A 148 3.76 6.11 -17.22
N GLY A 149 3.16 5.84 -16.05
CA GLY A 149 1.85 5.22 -15.88
C GLY A 149 1.81 3.72 -16.18
N ALA A 150 2.94 3.09 -16.48
CA ALA A 150 3.04 1.65 -16.71
C ALA A 150 3.27 0.90 -15.39
N GLN A 151 2.84 -0.36 -15.34
CA GLN A 151 3.16 -1.24 -14.22
C GLN A 151 4.68 -1.41 -14.12
N ILE A 152 5.19 -1.44 -12.90
CA ILE A 152 6.64 -1.63 -12.66
C ILE A 152 7.13 -3.00 -13.15
N ILE A 153 8.39 -3.01 -13.57
CA ILE A 153 9.18 -4.18 -13.97
C ILE A 153 10.56 -4.11 -13.27
N PRO A 154 11.42 -5.14 -13.37
CA PRO A 154 12.79 -5.02 -12.88
C PRO A 154 13.52 -3.84 -13.54
N PRO A 155 14.37 -3.10 -12.80
CA PRO A 155 14.79 -3.37 -11.42
C PRO A 155 13.91 -2.73 -10.33
N HIS A 156 12.81 -2.04 -10.68
CA HIS A 156 12.00 -1.31 -9.70
C HIS A 156 11.38 -2.22 -8.65
N ASP A 157 10.87 -3.39 -9.05
CA ASP A 157 10.28 -4.35 -8.13
C ASP A 157 11.24 -4.76 -6.99
N SER A 158 12.47 -5.12 -7.34
CA SER A 158 13.53 -5.57 -6.43
C SER A 158 14.07 -4.41 -5.58
N GLY A 159 14.18 -3.22 -6.17
CA GLY A 159 14.53 -2.01 -5.43
C GLY A 159 13.50 -1.66 -4.37
N ILE A 160 12.21 -1.72 -4.73
CA ILE A 160 11.10 -1.50 -3.79
C ILE A 160 11.11 -2.55 -2.68
N GLN A 161 11.25 -3.84 -3.02
CA GLN A 161 11.34 -4.92 -2.03
C GLN A 161 12.46 -4.66 -1.01
N THR A 162 13.65 -4.28 -1.48
CA THR A 162 14.80 -3.96 -0.62
C THR A 162 14.47 -2.82 0.34
N CYS A 163 13.86 -1.74 -0.16
CA CYS A 163 13.46 -0.62 0.70
C CYS A 163 12.36 -1.01 1.70
N ILE A 164 11.46 -1.93 1.36
CA ILE A 164 10.45 -2.46 2.30
C ILE A 164 11.13 -3.18 3.45
N GLU A 165 12.08 -4.07 3.17
CA GLU A 165 12.83 -4.81 4.19
C GLU A 165 13.63 -3.91 5.12
N GLN A 166 14.09 -2.75 4.62
CA GLN A 166 14.78 -1.73 5.42
C GLN A 166 13.84 -0.84 6.25
N ASN A 167 12.53 -0.86 5.98
CA ASN A 167 11.55 0.04 6.60
C ASN A 167 10.37 -0.73 7.24
N LEU A 168 10.67 -1.83 7.94
CA LEU A 168 9.67 -2.69 8.56
C LEU A 168 9.07 -2.12 9.85
N THR A 169 9.76 -1.22 10.56
CA THR A 169 9.17 -0.57 11.74
C THR A 169 8.15 0.48 11.28
N PRO A 170 6.86 0.39 11.67
CA PRO A 170 5.90 1.43 11.37
C PRO A 170 6.37 2.78 11.91
N TRP A 171 6.37 3.82 11.08
CA TRP A 171 6.70 5.17 11.49
C TRP A 171 5.62 5.74 12.41
N ASP A 172 5.97 6.81 13.12
CA ASP A 172 5.01 7.52 13.96
C ASP A 172 3.79 7.95 13.13
N ASP A 173 2.61 7.69 13.69
CA ASP A 173 1.31 7.98 13.10
C ASP A 173 0.98 7.22 11.81
N ALA A 174 1.76 6.20 11.41
CA ALA A 174 1.48 5.40 10.22
C ALA A 174 0.11 4.71 10.25
N TRP A 175 -0.49 4.57 11.44
CA TRP A 175 -1.81 3.98 11.66
C TRP A 175 -2.96 4.99 11.62
N ASP A 176 -2.65 6.29 11.65
CA ASP A 176 -3.64 7.36 11.73
C ASP A 176 -4.17 7.72 10.34
N ILE A 177 -5.22 7.01 9.93
CA ILE A 177 -5.87 7.23 8.64
C ILE A 177 -6.61 8.58 8.55
N GLN A 178 -6.77 9.34 9.64
CA GLN A 178 -7.37 10.67 9.57
C GLN A 178 -6.43 11.67 8.91
N LYS A 179 -5.10 11.47 9.02
CA LYS A 179 -4.11 12.26 8.27
C LYS A 179 -4.34 12.14 6.76
N ALA A 180 -4.77 10.98 6.29
CA ALA A 180 -5.12 10.76 4.89
C ALA A 180 -6.41 11.50 4.44
N VAL A 181 -7.01 12.33 5.30
CA VAL A 181 -8.19 13.14 5.01
C VAL A 181 -7.95 14.61 5.31
N SER A 182 -7.24 14.92 6.41
CA SER A 182 -7.07 16.30 6.88
C SER A 182 -5.77 16.98 6.43
N ASP A 183 -4.79 16.24 5.91
CA ASP A 183 -3.51 16.83 5.47
C ASP A 183 -3.71 17.67 4.20
N SER A 184 -3.24 18.92 4.23
CA SER A 184 -3.33 19.88 3.12
C SER A 184 -2.65 19.42 1.81
N ARG A 185 -1.77 18.41 1.88
CA ARG A 185 -1.06 17.85 0.72
C ARG A 185 -1.84 16.71 0.05
N ILE A 186 -3.04 16.38 0.56
CA ILE A 186 -3.98 15.50 -0.10
C ILE A 186 -4.92 16.29 -0.98
N SER A 187 -5.15 15.76 -2.19
CA SER A 187 -6.20 16.23 -3.09
C SER A 187 -6.86 15.04 -3.78
N ASP A 188 -8.16 15.16 -4.07
CA ASP A 188 -8.87 14.23 -4.95
C ASP A 188 -9.02 14.89 -6.34
N PRO A 189 -8.33 14.39 -7.37
CA PRO A 189 -8.42 14.94 -8.71
C PRO A 189 -9.68 14.49 -9.48
N LEU A 190 -10.52 13.61 -8.91
CA LEU A 190 -11.77 13.23 -9.56
C LEU A 190 -12.74 14.42 -9.58
N PRO A 191 -13.51 14.59 -10.68
CA PRO A 191 -14.54 15.61 -10.72
C PRO A 191 -15.57 15.38 -9.59
N VAL A 192 -15.91 16.48 -8.91
CA VAL A 192 -16.88 16.50 -7.79
C VAL A 192 -18.27 16.14 -8.29
#